data_AF-A0A7L4LK79-F1
#
_entry.id   AF-A0A7L4LK79-F1
#
_cell.length_a   1.000
_cell.length_b   1.000
_cell.length_c   1.000
_cell.angle_alpha   90.00
_cell.angle_beta   90.00
_cell.angle_gamma   90.00
#
_symmetry.space_group_name_H-M   'P 1'
#
loop_
_entity.id
_entity.type
_entity.pdbx_description
1 polymer ?
#
loop_
_entity_poly.entity_id
_entity_poly.type
_entity_poly.pdbx_seq_one_letter_code
_entity_poly.pdbx_strand_id
1 'polypeptide(L)'
;LWLLVVTGAGGSGEVPPVPQAVPGSPRAVSDAELRELSEQLLAADSNRAGPGQLEVNLQGSGSNSAAPRLFSYVSPELLARPTFSRLLALLDNYEPQTGRDEKETAEEQREQKEFLDAALDTPVLALLERFVLSKGLYPSAEAFRAELHSMWFGLYSRSSGKALDSSGFEHVFHGEVKKGAVSGCHNWVQLQALERAGRLEYLGYT
;
A
#
# COMPACT_ATOMS: atom_id res chain seq x y z
N LEU A 1 -2.15 1.37 9.35
CA LEU A 1 -0.95 1.21 8.48
C LEU A 1 -1.35 1.78 7.13
N TRP A 2 -1.29 3.08 6.84
CA TRP A 2 -0.09 3.92 6.72
C TRP A 2 -0.44 5.31 7.28
N LEU A 3 0.12 5.67 8.42
CA LEU A 3 -0.06 6.98 9.02
C LEU A 3 1.30 7.66 9.03
N LEU A 4 1.36 8.87 8.46
CA LEU A 4 2.45 9.81 8.64
C LEU A 4 2.75 9.95 10.13
N VAL A 5 3.95 9.55 10.55
CA VAL A 5 4.58 10.06 11.78
C VAL A 5 6.03 10.37 11.46
N VAL A 6 6.34 11.67 11.47
CA VAL A 6 7.71 12.20 11.50
C VAL A 6 8.19 12.09 12.95
N THR A 7 9.31 11.40 13.18
CA THR A 7 10.50 11.85 13.97
C THR A 7 11.40 10.66 14.40
N GLY A 8 12.73 10.86 14.25
CA GLY A 8 13.70 10.64 15.32
C GLY A 8 14.34 9.25 15.56
N ALA A 9 15.62 9.16 15.16
CA ALA A 9 16.73 8.41 15.80
C ALA A 9 16.85 6.87 15.68
N GLY A 10 17.67 6.46 14.71
CA GLY A 10 18.92 5.69 14.88
C GLY A 10 19.00 4.53 15.88
N GLY A 11 19.09 3.31 15.36
CA GLY A 11 19.60 2.14 16.06
C GLY A 11 20.08 1.09 15.06
N SER A 12 21.40 0.89 14.98
CA SER A 12 22.03 -0.18 14.21
C SER A 12 21.79 -1.53 14.89
N GLY A 13 20.96 -2.38 14.29
CA GLY A 13 20.71 -3.75 14.72
C GLY A 13 21.02 -4.72 13.59
N GLU A 14 22.00 -5.58 13.82
CA GLU A 14 22.38 -6.68 12.94
C GLU A 14 21.16 -7.59 12.65
N VAL A 15 20.94 -7.96 11.39
CA VAL A 15 19.75 -8.71 10.96
C VAL A 15 19.90 -10.17 11.40
N PRO A 16 19.04 -10.69 12.31
CA PRO A 16 19.09 -12.10 12.69
C PRO A 16 18.64 -13.00 11.53
N PRO A 17 19.11 -14.26 11.49
CA PRO A 17 18.79 -15.20 10.42
C PRO A 17 17.29 -15.51 10.34
N VAL A 18 16.81 -15.78 9.13
CA VAL A 18 15.40 -16.10 8.85
C VAL A 18 14.99 -17.38 9.59
N PRO A 19 13.97 -17.34 10.47
CA PRO A 19 13.46 -18.54 11.12
C PRO A 19 12.82 -19.48 10.09
N GLN A 20 13.19 -20.76 10.12
CA GLN A 20 12.50 -21.81 9.36
C GLN A 20 11.12 -22.08 9.98
N ALA A 21 10.13 -22.42 9.14
CA ALA A 21 8.79 -22.76 9.57
C ALA A 21 8.81 -23.92 10.58
N VAL A 22 8.22 -23.71 11.76
CA VAL A 22 8.14 -24.74 12.80
C VAL A 22 6.88 -25.57 12.55
N PRO A 23 6.96 -26.91 12.39
CA PRO A 23 5.77 -27.73 12.22
C PRO A 23 4.92 -27.68 13.50
N GLY A 24 3.72 -27.10 13.43
CA GLY A 24 2.79 -26.99 14.55
C GLY A 24 1.50 -26.27 14.17
N SER A 25 0.46 -26.41 15.00
CA SER A 25 -0.80 -25.67 14.80
C SER A 25 -0.56 -24.15 14.84
N PRO A 26 -1.29 -23.36 14.05
CA PRO A 26 -1.18 -21.90 14.06
C PRO A 26 -1.30 -21.35 15.48
N ARG A 27 -0.33 -20.52 15.88
CA ARG A 27 -0.35 -19.86 17.19
C ARG A 27 -1.25 -18.64 17.10
N ALA A 28 -2.12 -18.46 18.08
CA ALA A 28 -2.93 -17.25 18.21
C ALA A 28 -2.03 -16.01 18.23
N VAL A 29 -2.48 -14.95 17.57
CA VAL A 29 -1.83 -13.64 17.54
C VAL A 29 -2.61 -12.72 18.47
N SER A 30 -1.94 -12.12 19.45
CA SER A 30 -2.55 -11.17 20.39
C SER A 30 -2.45 -9.72 19.92
N ASP A 31 -3.31 -8.84 20.45
CA ASP A 31 -3.27 -7.40 20.15
C ASP A 31 -1.93 -6.76 20.54
N ALA A 32 -1.30 -7.24 21.61
CA ALA A 32 0.03 -6.78 22.03
C ALA A 32 1.10 -7.12 20.99
N GLU A 33 1.05 -8.33 20.43
CA GLU A 33 1.97 -8.74 19.35
C GLU A 33 1.69 -7.97 18.06
N LEU A 34 0.42 -7.69 17.73
CA LEU A 34 0.08 -6.85 16.58
C LEU A 34 0.60 -5.42 16.74
N ARG A 35 0.49 -4.85 17.95
CA ARG A 35 1.04 -3.54 18.27
C ARG A 35 2.56 -3.53 18.11
N GLU A 36 3.25 -4.49 18.74
CA GLU A 36 4.70 -4.59 18.66
C GLU A 36 5.18 -4.78 17.21
N LEU A 37 4.54 -5.70 16.48
CA LEU A 37 4.81 -5.90 15.05
C LEU A 37 4.63 -4.60 14.27
N SER A 38 3.56 -3.85 14.51
CA SER A 38 3.29 -2.58 13.83
C SER A 38 4.40 -1.54 14.07
N GLU A 39 4.90 -1.44 15.31
CA GLU A 39 6.02 -0.56 15.67
C GLU A 39 7.32 -1.00 14.96
N GLN A 40 7.59 -2.30 14.91
CA GLN A 40 8.74 -2.85 14.19
C GLN A 40 8.67 -2.61 12.67
N LEU A 41 7.49 -2.82 12.06
CA LEU A 41 7.26 -2.54 10.64
C LEU A 41 7.47 -1.05 10.32
N LEU A 42 6.99 -0.15 11.18
CA LEU A 42 7.19 1.29 11.02
C LEU A 42 8.69 1.68 11.13
N ALA A 43 9.43 1.06 12.04
CA ALA A 43 10.86 1.29 12.18
C ALA A 43 11.67 0.74 10.99
N ALA A 44 11.24 -0.39 10.42
CA ALA A 44 11.87 -1.04 9.28
C ALA A 44 11.55 -0.36 7.93
N ASP A 45 10.62 0.59 7.89
CA ASP A 45 10.26 1.31 6.68
C ASP A 45 11.35 2.29 6.26
N SER A 46 12.34 1.77 5.53
CA SER A 46 13.41 2.52 4.88
C SER A 46 12.93 3.24 3.61
N ASN A 47 11.75 2.89 3.09
CA ASN A 47 11.19 3.47 1.88
C ASN A 47 10.31 4.69 2.16
N ARG A 48 9.93 4.98 3.41
CA ARG A 48 9.16 6.19 3.76
C ARG A 48 9.83 7.48 3.30
N ALA A 49 9.01 8.52 3.12
CA ALA A 49 9.50 9.86 2.85
C ALA A 49 10.42 10.34 3.98
N GLY A 50 11.65 10.74 3.62
CA GLY A 50 12.56 11.42 4.52
C GLY A 50 12.21 12.91 4.68
N PRO A 51 12.91 13.62 5.58
CA PRO A 51 12.74 15.06 5.75
C PRO A 51 12.87 15.80 4.41
N GLY A 52 11.89 16.66 4.10
CA GLY A 52 11.86 17.45 2.86
C GLY A 52 11.49 16.68 1.58
N GLN A 53 11.27 15.36 1.63
CA GLN A 53 10.86 14.60 0.44
C GLN A 53 9.35 14.63 0.17
N LEU A 54 8.56 15.02 1.17
CA LEU A 54 7.11 15.14 1.11
C LEU A 54 6.70 16.34 1.98
N GLU A 55 6.09 17.33 1.36
CA GLU A 55 5.56 18.51 2.04
C GLU A 55 4.07 18.63 1.74
N VAL A 56 3.26 18.67 2.79
CA VAL A 56 1.82 18.81 2.72
C VAL A 56 1.34 20.14 3.28
N ASN A 57 0.35 20.73 2.63
CA ASN A 57 -0.33 21.93 3.07
C ASN A 57 -1.74 21.57 3.56
N LEU A 58 -1.88 21.38 4.87
CA LEU A 58 -3.16 21.05 5.51
C LEU A 58 -4.15 22.23 5.52
N GLN A 59 -3.69 23.42 5.15
CA GLN A 59 -4.44 24.68 5.27
C GLN A 59 -4.81 25.05 6.72
N GLY A 60 -5.07 26.33 6.94
CA GLY A 60 -5.62 26.83 8.21
C GLY A 60 -7.14 26.92 8.14
N SER A 61 -7.82 26.69 9.26
CA SER A 61 -9.26 26.89 9.41
C SER A 61 -9.61 28.36 9.07
N GLY A 62 -10.22 28.62 7.91
CA GLY A 62 -10.66 29.96 7.49
C GLY A 62 -9.84 30.65 6.39
N SER A 63 -9.00 29.92 5.65
CA SER A 63 -8.28 30.48 4.50
C SER A 63 -9.21 30.71 3.29
N ASN A 64 -9.50 31.97 2.98
CA ASN A 64 -10.17 32.42 1.74
C ASN A 64 -9.24 32.41 0.50
N SER A 65 -8.16 31.63 0.51
CA SER A 65 -7.23 31.57 -0.62
C SER A 65 -7.74 30.57 -1.66
N ALA A 66 -7.73 30.98 -2.92
CA ALA A 66 -7.97 30.13 -4.08
C ALA A 66 -7.12 28.84 -3.96
N ALA A 67 -7.83 27.73 -3.73
CA ALA A 67 -7.42 26.32 -3.73
C ALA A 67 -5.92 26.00 -3.50
N PRO A 68 -5.48 25.77 -2.25
CA PRO A 68 -4.17 25.19 -2.00
C PRO A 68 -4.21 23.68 -2.24
N ARG A 69 -3.35 23.21 -3.15
CA ARG A 69 -3.02 21.79 -3.28
C ARG A 69 -2.55 21.23 -1.92
N LEU A 70 -3.05 20.06 -1.54
CA LEU A 70 -2.60 19.31 -0.37
C LEU A 70 -1.11 18.98 -0.49
N PHE A 71 -0.65 18.53 -1.66
CA PHE A 71 0.74 18.17 -1.89
C PHE A 71 1.51 19.36 -2.47
N SER A 72 2.14 20.13 -1.59
CA SER A 72 2.99 21.26 -1.99
C SER A 72 4.29 20.82 -2.65
N TYR A 73 4.88 19.71 -2.19
CA TYR A 73 6.07 19.12 -2.80
C TYR A 73 6.14 17.62 -2.56
N VAL A 74 6.55 16.88 -3.59
CA VAL A 74 6.95 15.47 -3.49
C VAL A 74 8.21 15.29 -4.32
N SER A 75 9.26 14.76 -3.69
CA SER A 75 10.55 14.50 -4.33
C SER A 75 10.38 13.49 -5.48
N PRO A 76 10.84 13.80 -6.71
CA PRO A 76 10.89 12.82 -7.79
C PRO A 76 11.74 11.59 -7.44
N GLU A 77 12.80 11.76 -6.65
CA GLU A 77 13.67 10.68 -6.18
C GLU A 77 12.95 9.75 -5.20
N LEU A 78 12.01 10.27 -4.40
CA LEU A 78 11.12 9.46 -3.58
C LEU A 78 10.23 8.59 -4.48
N LEU A 79 9.57 9.20 -5.47
CA LEU A 79 8.68 8.48 -6.39
C LEU A 79 9.42 7.51 -7.32
N ALA A 80 10.71 7.75 -7.57
CA ALA A 80 11.56 6.87 -8.37
C ALA A 80 11.99 5.59 -7.62
N ARG A 81 11.81 5.50 -6.29
CA ARG A 81 12.11 4.27 -5.54
C ARG A 81 11.29 3.12 -6.09
N PRO A 82 11.84 1.88 -6.15
CA PRO A 82 11.19 0.76 -6.82
C PRO A 82 9.74 0.53 -6.38
N THR A 83 9.45 0.58 -5.08
CA THR A 83 8.08 0.36 -4.57
C THR A 83 7.09 1.43 -5.01
N PHE A 84 7.48 2.71 -5.03
CA PHE A 84 6.61 3.80 -5.45
C PHE A 84 6.43 3.86 -6.96
N SER A 85 7.49 3.65 -7.74
CA SER A 85 7.40 3.68 -9.20
C SER A 85 6.56 2.52 -9.73
N ARG A 86 6.70 1.32 -9.15
CA ARG A 86 5.84 0.17 -9.47
C ARG A 86 4.40 0.35 -8.99
N LEU A 87 4.18 1.00 -7.85
CA LEU A 87 2.84 1.36 -7.41
C LEU A 87 2.16 2.33 -8.39
N LEU A 88 2.88 3.36 -8.84
CA LEU A 88 2.36 4.33 -9.81
C LEU A 88 2.02 3.68 -11.16
N ALA A 89 2.87 2.76 -11.63
CA ALA A 89 2.63 1.95 -12.84
C ALA A 89 1.53 0.89 -12.69
N LEU A 90 1.03 0.66 -11.47
CA LEU A 90 -0.19 -0.12 -11.26
C LEU A 90 -1.41 0.79 -11.24
N LEU A 91 -1.30 1.95 -10.62
CA LEU A 91 -2.42 2.89 -10.43
C LEU A 91 -2.88 3.53 -11.76
N ASP A 92 -2.00 3.67 -12.75
CA ASP A 92 -2.31 4.21 -14.07
C ASP A 92 -3.13 3.25 -14.95
N ASN A 93 -3.08 1.93 -14.69
CA ASN A 93 -3.91 0.94 -15.38
C ASN A 93 -5.40 1.08 -15.09
N TYR A 94 -5.77 1.58 -13.90
CA TYR A 94 -7.15 1.59 -13.40
C TYR A 94 -7.95 2.86 -13.76
N GLU A 95 -7.65 3.51 -14.89
CA GLU A 95 -8.43 4.64 -15.40
C GLU A 95 -9.84 4.17 -15.82
N PRO A 96 -10.94 4.77 -15.33
CA PRO A 96 -12.27 4.13 -15.38
C PRO A 96 -12.83 4.04 -16.80
N GLN A 97 -12.64 2.90 -17.45
CA GLN A 97 -13.51 2.43 -18.52
C GLN A 97 -14.58 1.52 -17.93
N THR A 98 -15.55 2.12 -17.23
CA THR A 98 -16.70 1.39 -16.69
C THR A 98 -17.44 0.62 -17.80
N GLY A 99 -17.68 -0.68 -17.61
CA GLY A 99 -18.63 -1.46 -18.43
C GLY A 99 -18.04 -2.43 -19.46
N ARG A 100 -16.78 -2.85 -19.33
CA ARG A 100 -16.20 -3.97 -20.09
C ARG A 100 -15.66 -5.02 -19.12
N ASP A 101 -15.71 -6.30 -19.53
CA ASP A 101 -15.06 -7.38 -18.79
C ASP A 101 -13.57 -7.05 -18.66
N GLU A 102 -13.10 -6.85 -17.43
CA GLU A 102 -11.68 -6.66 -17.14
C GLU A 102 -10.97 -7.98 -17.43
N LYS A 103 -10.27 -8.01 -18.57
CA LYS A 103 -9.34 -9.09 -18.86
C LYS A 103 -7.96 -8.56 -18.56
N GLU A 104 -7.38 -9.01 -17.46
CA GLU A 104 -5.99 -8.73 -17.13
C GLU A 104 -5.09 -9.08 -18.33
N THR A 105 -4.41 -8.05 -18.81
CA THR A 105 -3.41 -8.14 -19.86
C THR A 105 -2.13 -8.76 -19.30
N ALA A 106 -1.27 -9.26 -20.19
CA ALA A 106 0.04 -9.76 -19.80
C ALA A 106 0.95 -8.65 -19.23
N GLU A 107 0.64 -7.38 -19.52
CA GLU A 107 1.32 -6.21 -19.00
C GLU A 107 0.91 -5.94 -17.55
N GLU A 108 -0.39 -5.90 -17.26
CA GLU A 108 -0.91 -5.75 -15.89
C GLU A 108 -0.40 -6.87 -14.98
N GLN A 109 -0.45 -8.14 -15.42
CA GLN A 109 0.10 -9.26 -14.63
C GLN A 109 1.60 -9.10 -14.34
N ARG A 110 2.36 -8.54 -15.28
CA ARG A 110 3.79 -8.27 -15.09
C ARG A 110 3.99 -7.16 -14.07
N GLU A 111 3.22 -6.08 -14.14
CA GLU A 111 3.31 -4.96 -13.20
C GLU A 111 2.88 -5.34 -11.78
N GLN A 112 1.84 -6.18 -11.64
CA GLN A 112 1.43 -6.74 -10.36
C GLN A 112 2.57 -7.55 -9.72
N LYS A 113 3.20 -8.41 -10.52
CA LYS A 113 4.35 -9.20 -10.09
C LYS A 113 5.54 -8.31 -9.71
N GLU A 114 5.89 -7.34 -10.54
CA GLU A 114 7.01 -6.43 -10.28
C GLU A 114 6.79 -5.58 -9.02
N PHE A 115 5.56 -5.13 -8.76
CA PHE A 115 5.21 -4.42 -7.54
C PHE A 115 5.33 -5.32 -6.31
N LEU A 116 4.78 -6.54 -6.35
CA LEU A 116 4.89 -7.48 -5.23
C LEU A 116 6.32 -7.88 -4.95
N ASP A 117 7.11 -8.17 -5.98
CA ASP A 117 8.53 -8.51 -5.83
C ASP A 117 9.29 -7.34 -5.18
N ALA A 118 9.04 -6.10 -5.65
CA ALA A 118 9.65 -4.91 -5.06
C ALA A 118 9.21 -4.67 -3.61
N ALA A 119 7.94 -4.97 -3.28
CA ALA A 119 7.43 -4.86 -1.91
C ALA A 119 8.02 -5.94 -1.00
N LEU A 120 8.10 -7.19 -1.46
CA LEU A 120 8.64 -8.34 -0.73
C LEU A 120 10.14 -8.22 -0.45
N ASP A 121 10.89 -7.51 -1.30
CA ASP A 121 12.31 -7.22 -1.10
C ASP A 121 12.56 -6.16 0.00
N THR A 122 11.52 -5.49 0.50
CA THR A 122 11.67 -4.52 1.58
C THR A 122 11.88 -5.17 2.96
N PRO A 123 12.62 -4.52 3.87
CA PRO A 123 12.73 -4.97 5.25
C PRO A 123 11.38 -5.14 5.96
N VAL A 124 10.38 -4.34 5.58
CA VAL A 124 9.01 -4.36 6.13
C VAL A 124 8.34 -5.70 5.83
N LEU A 125 8.28 -6.10 4.56
CA LEU A 125 7.62 -7.35 4.16
C LEU A 125 8.44 -8.57 4.54
N ALA A 126 9.78 -8.47 4.53
CA ALA A 126 10.63 -9.52 5.08
C ALA A 126 10.36 -9.76 6.59
N LEU A 127 10.13 -8.70 7.36
CA LEU A 127 9.77 -8.81 8.78
C LEU A 127 8.38 -9.44 8.95
N LEU A 128 7.39 -9.02 8.15
CA LEU A 128 6.06 -9.63 8.15
C LEU A 128 6.11 -11.12 7.79
N GLU A 129 6.85 -11.49 6.75
CA GLU A 129 7.04 -12.89 6.33
C GLU A 129 7.63 -13.73 7.48
N ARG A 130 8.70 -13.24 8.13
CA ARG A 130 9.25 -13.91 9.32
C ARG A 130 8.22 -14.07 10.44
N PHE A 131 7.43 -13.03 10.71
CA PHE A 131 6.41 -13.07 11.76
C PHE A 131 5.36 -14.14 11.48
N VAL A 132 4.75 -14.13 10.28
CA VAL A 132 3.65 -15.07 9.97
C VAL A 132 4.13 -16.52 9.91
N LEU A 133 5.37 -16.76 9.48
CA LEU A 133 5.99 -18.09 9.50
C LEU A 133 6.32 -18.54 10.93
N SER A 134 6.83 -17.65 11.78
CA SER A 134 7.11 -17.96 13.19
C SER A 134 5.85 -18.33 13.99
N LYS A 135 4.70 -17.80 13.56
CA LYS A 135 3.37 -18.09 14.12
C LYS A 135 2.74 -19.35 13.51
N GLY A 136 3.33 -19.93 12.48
CA GLY A 136 2.75 -21.07 11.76
C GLY A 136 1.46 -20.72 11.02
N LEU A 137 1.26 -19.45 10.66
CA LEU A 137 0.07 -19.01 9.90
C LEU A 137 0.15 -19.46 8.44
N TYR A 138 1.36 -19.57 7.92
CA TYR A 138 1.65 -20.10 6.60
C TYR A 138 2.68 -21.24 6.69
N PRO A 139 2.55 -22.27 5.83
CA PRO A 139 3.46 -23.41 5.86
C PRO A 139 4.84 -23.11 5.25
N SER A 140 4.94 -22.09 4.38
CA SER A 140 6.21 -21.66 3.78
C SER A 140 6.14 -20.21 3.27
N ALA A 141 7.30 -19.62 2.97
CA ALA A 141 7.38 -18.28 2.38
C ALA A 141 6.69 -18.24 1.02
N GLU A 142 6.81 -19.29 0.21
CA GLU A 142 6.15 -19.39 -1.10
C GLU A 142 4.63 -19.40 -0.95
N ALA A 143 4.09 -20.11 0.05
CA ALA A 143 2.67 -20.12 0.34
C ALA A 143 2.17 -18.74 0.79
N PHE A 144 2.93 -18.05 1.65
CA PHE A 144 2.61 -16.68 2.07
C PHE A 144 2.61 -15.70 0.89
N ARG A 145 3.62 -15.75 0.03
CA ARG A 145 3.74 -14.86 -1.15
C ARG A 145 2.63 -15.13 -2.18
N ALA A 146 2.29 -16.40 -2.41
CA ALA A 146 1.17 -16.76 -3.27
C ALA A 146 -0.17 -16.26 -2.71
N GLU A 147 -0.39 -16.39 -1.40
CA GLU A 147 -1.59 -15.86 -0.75
C GLU A 147 -1.62 -14.33 -0.79
N LEU A 148 -0.49 -13.66 -0.58
CA LEU A 148 -0.39 -12.20 -0.67
C LEU A 148 -0.77 -11.72 -2.07
N HIS A 149 -0.30 -12.41 -3.12
CA HIS A 149 -0.71 -12.13 -4.50
C HIS A 149 -2.22 -12.35 -4.68
N SER A 150 -2.74 -13.50 -4.25
CA SER A 150 -4.17 -13.81 -4.38
C SER A 150 -5.06 -12.84 -3.60
N MET A 151 -4.62 -12.36 -2.44
CA MET A 151 -5.36 -11.42 -1.60
C MET A 151 -5.47 -10.04 -2.25
N TRP A 152 -4.40 -9.57 -2.89
CA TRP A 152 -4.35 -8.23 -3.48
C TRP A 152 -4.87 -8.20 -4.91
N PHE A 153 -4.54 -9.19 -5.73
CA PHE A 153 -4.84 -9.20 -7.17
C PHE A 153 -5.77 -10.33 -7.59
N GLY A 154 -6.12 -11.25 -6.69
CA GLY A 154 -7.17 -12.22 -6.98
C GLY A 154 -8.51 -11.53 -7.17
N LEU A 155 -9.10 -11.69 -8.35
CA LEU A 155 -10.41 -11.15 -8.65
C LEU A 155 -11.48 -11.86 -7.82
N TYR A 156 -12.36 -11.10 -7.15
CA TYR A 156 -13.52 -11.65 -6.44
C TYR A 156 -14.82 -10.97 -6.88
N SER A 157 -15.92 -11.73 -6.87
CA SER A 157 -17.22 -11.20 -7.31
C SER A 157 -17.91 -10.44 -6.17
N ARG A 158 -18.23 -9.17 -6.42
CA ARG A 158 -18.92 -8.31 -5.44
C ARG A 158 -20.45 -8.36 -5.51
N SER A 159 -21.01 -8.85 -6.60
CA SER A 159 -22.46 -8.98 -6.80
C SER A 159 -22.83 -10.40 -7.22
N SER A 160 -23.21 -11.24 -6.25
CA SER A 160 -23.93 -12.50 -6.46
C SER A 160 -23.46 -13.33 -7.67
N GLY A 161 -22.14 -13.40 -7.92
CA GLY A 161 -21.53 -14.22 -8.99
C GLY A 161 -21.70 -13.72 -10.43
N LYS A 162 -21.97 -12.44 -10.69
CA LYS A 162 -22.20 -11.93 -12.07
C LYS A 162 -20.97 -11.37 -12.80
N ALA A 163 -19.92 -10.95 -12.10
CA ALA A 163 -18.64 -10.56 -12.68
C ALA A 163 -17.52 -10.71 -11.64
N LEU A 164 -16.33 -11.11 -12.09
CA LEU A 164 -15.07 -11.05 -11.34
C LEU A 164 -14.40 -9.74 -11.77
N ASP A 165 -14.75 -8.63 -11.14
CA ASP A 165 -14.46 -7.27 -11.64
C ASP A 165 -13.83 -6.36 -10.59
N SER A 166 -13.27 -6.94 -9.51
CA SER A 166 -12.55 -6.13 -8.53
C SER A 166 -11.54 -6.93 -7.73
N SER A 167 -10.45 -6.24 -7.38
CA SER A 167 -9.34 -6.75 -6.58
C SER A 167 -9.22 -6.05 -5.21
N GLY A 168 -8.45 -6.63 -4.29
CA GLY A 168 -8.14 -5.97 -3.02
C GLY A 168 -7.32 -4.70 -3.23
N PHE A 169 -6.47 -4.71 -4.26
CA PHE A 169 -5.61 -3.61 -4.63
C PHE A 169 -6.41 -2.39 -5.08
N GLU A 170 -7.36 -2.54 -6.00
CA GLU A 170 -8.24 -1.45 -6.43
C GLU A 170 -8.98 -0.81 -5.25
N HIS A 171 -9.52 -1.65 -4.37
CA HIS A 171 -10.32 -1.17 -3.25
C HIS A 171 -9.51 -0.29 -2.29
N VAL A 172 -8.29 -0.71 -1.95
CA VAL A 172 -7.48 -0.08 -0.91
C VAL A 172 -6.55 1.00 -1.47
N PHE A 173 -5.88 0.73 -2.60
CA PHE A 173 -4.84 1.61 -3.15
C PHE A 173 -5.40 2.61 -4.16
N HIS A 174 -6.19 2.15 -5.13
CA HIS A 174 -6.74 3.03 -6.16
C HIS A 174 -7.91 3.87 -5.63
N GLY A 175 -8.80 3.23 -4.87
CA GLY A 175 -10.08 3.79 -4.46
C GLY A 175 -11.12 3.69 -5.58
N GLU A 176 -12.39 3.80 -5.21
CA GLU A 176 -13.52 3.58 -6.10
C GLU A 176 -14.57 4.66 -5.91
N VAL A 177 -15.27 5.02 -6.99
CA VAL A 177 -16.45 5.89 -6.91
C VAL A 177 -17.71 5.04 -6.92
N LYS A 178 -18.38 4.97 -5.78
CA LYS A 178 -19.66 4.26 -5.64
C LYS A 178 -20.77 5.27 -5.39
N LYS A 179 -21.75 5.31 -6.30
CA LYS A 179 -22.93 6.21 -6.22
C LYS A 179 -22.55 7.70 -6.04
N GLY A 180 -21.49 8.15 -6.70
CA GLY A 180 -21.01 9.53 -6.61
C GLY A 180 -20.22 9.86 -5.34
N ALA A 181 -19.93 8.88 -4.48
CA ALA A 181 -19.05 9.03 -3.33
C ALA A 181 -17.76 8.22 -3.54
N VAL A 182 -16.63 8.79 -3.15
CA VAL A 182 -15.35 8.07 -3.10
C VAL A 182 -15.39 7.12 -1.90
N SER A 183 -15.07 5.85 -2.15
CA SER A 183 -14.91 4.78 -1.16
C SER A 183 -13.52 4.18 -1.36
N GLY A 184 -12.74 4.03 -0.30
CA GLY A 184 -11.30 3.78 -0.44
C GLY A 184 -10.56 5.08 -0.78
N CYS A 185 -9.38 4.98 -1.40
CA CYS A 185 -8.50 6.12 -1.70
C CYS A 185 -7.82 6.75 -0.47
N HIS A 186 -7.22 5.93 0.40
CA HIS A 186 -6.42 6.40 1.54
C HIS A 186 -4.92 6.45 1.25
N ASN A 187 -4.51 6.08 0.04
CA ASN A 187 -3.11 6.04 -0.36
C ASN A 187 -2.62 7.43 -0.80
N TRP A 188 -1.66 8.00 -0.07
CA TRP A 188 -1.17 9.36 -0.35
C TRP A 188 -0.52 9.50 -1.74
N VAL A 189 0.05 8.42 -2.30
CA VAL A 189 0.65 8.43 -3.64
C VAL A 189 -0.45 8.59 -4.69
N GLN A 190 -1.55 7.85 -4.55
CA GLN A 190 -2.72 7.99 -5.41
C GLN A 190 -3.39 9.37 -5.26
N LEU A 191 -3.57 9.85 -4.02
CA LEU A 191 -4.12 11.19 -3.78
C LEU A 191 -3.27 12.27 -4.46
N GLN A 192 -1.95 12.15 -4.38
CA GLN A 192 -1.04 13.08 -5.03
C GLN A 192 -1.08 12.98 -6.56
N ALA A 193 -1.17 11.76 -7.12
CA ALA A 193 -1.28 11.56 -8.56
C ALA A 193 -2.58 12.19 -9.11
N LEU A 194 -3.70 11.97 -8.42
CA LEU A 194 -5.01 12.55 -8.77
C LEU A 194 -5.02 14.07 -8.64
N GLU A 195 -4.43 14.63 -7.58
CA GLU A 195 -4.33 16.09 -7.41
C GLU A 195 -3.46 16.73 -8.50
N ARG A 196 -2.33 16.10 -8.86
CA ARG A 196 -1.48 16.56 -9.96
C ARG A 196 -2.19 16.50 -11.32
N ALA A 197 -3.05 15.51 -11.53
CA ALA A 197 -3.88 15.37 -12.72
C ALA A 197 -5.12 16.30 -12.73
N GLY A 198 -5.37 17.06 -11.66
CA GLY A 198 -6.58 17.89 -11.53
C GLY A 198 -7.87 17.07 -11.33
N ARG A 199 -7.75 15.81 -10.90
CA ARG A 199 -8.85 14.88 -10.65
C ARG A 199 -9.23 14.78 -9.17
N LEU A 200 -8.55 15.54 -8.30
CA LEU A 200 -8.83 15.66 -6.88
C LEU A 200 -8.78 17.12 -6.45
N GLU A 201 -9.75 17.52 -5.62
CA GLU A 201 -9.80 18.82 -4.97
C GLU A 201 -9.73 18.63 -3.44
N TYR A 202 -8.74 19.24 -2.80
CA TYR A 202 -8.56 19.15 -1.36
C TYR A 202 -9.37 20.23 -0.62
N LEU A 203 -10.27 19.79 0.27
CA LEU A 203 -11.22 20.66 0.98
C LEU A 203 -10.87 20.91 2.46
N GLY A 204 -9.82 20.28 3.00
CA GLY A 204 -9.40 20.40 4.40
C GLY A 204 -9.27 19.06 5.14
N TYR A 205 -9.00 19.12 6.44
CA TYR A 205 -8.86 17.96 7.33
C TYR A 205 -9.79 18.06 8.54
N THR A 206 -9.99 16.92 9.23
CA THR A 206 -10.77 16.80 10.47
C THR A 206 -10.03 15.93 11.48
#